data_AF-A0A970HHK8-F1
#
_entry.id   AF-A0A970HHK8-F1
#
_cell.length_a   1.000
_cell.length_b   1.000
_cell.length_c   1.000
_cell.angle_alpha   90.00
_cell.angle_beta   90.00
_cell.angle_gamma   90.00
#
_symmetry.space_group_name_H-M   'P 1'
#
loop_
_entity.id
_entity.type
_entity.pdbx_description
1 polymer ?
#
loop_
_entity_poly.entity_id
_entity_poly.type
_entity_poly.pdbx_seq_one_letter_code
_entity_poly.pdbx_strand_id
1 'polypeptide(L)'
;MSRLKWAAIWALALLMLCSSIALAGEGAVITLLESAVVPGGDITLRQIAHIEGPPEIGEVVVGRAPFPGQSRRVHRGYVLVRLRQAGIRDAAVVGAEEVEVRTKLQAAEGEPIQVLLTAVDIPYNQIISEDMLQVDVLPAAEAPPGALKSPEEAVGKRSTRYLRAGSVLTDGALDAVPLIQRGQQVEILAMVGDVSVSAPGIARSDGRRGELIPVVNSLSNRIVHGIVLDGERVLVK
;
A
#
# COMPACT_ATOMS: atom_id res chain seq x y z
N MET A 1 -8.67 -57.64 32.30
CA MET A 1 -8.44 -56.50 33.21
C MET A 1 -6.94 -56.31 33.45
N SER A 2 -6.22 -55.56 32.61
CA SER A 2 -4.81 -55.21 32.92
C SER A 2 -4.19 -54.07 32.07
N ARG A 3 -4.95 -53.34 31.24
CA ARG A 3 -4.41 -52.17 30.52
C ARG A 3 -4.61 -50.82 31.24
N LEU A 4 -5.41 -50.78 32.31
CA LEU A 4 -5.60 -49.57 33.13
C LEU A 4 -4.62 -49.42 34.30
N LYS A 5 -3.83 -50.47 34.62
CA LYS A 5 -2.90 -50.42 35.77
C LYS A 5 -1.50 -49.87 35.41
N TRP A 6 -1.15 -49.76 34.12
CA TRP A 6 0.15 -49.20 33.71
C TRP A 6 0.14 -47.69 33.47
N ALA A 7 -1.00 -47.10 33.09
CA ALA A 7 -1.14 -45.66 32.97
C ALA A 7 -1.03 -44.94 34.33
N ALA A 8 -1.49 -45.58 35.43
CA ALA A 8 -1.38 -45.03 36.77
C ALA A 8 0.06 -45.08 37.33
N ILE A 9 0.89 -46.04 36.92
CA ILE A 9 2.28 -46.16 37.41
C ILE A 9 3.20 -45.15 36.69
N TRP A 10 2.93 -44.82 35.42
CA TRP A 10 3.63 -43.74 34.72
C TRP A 10 3.14 -42.34 35.13
N ALA A 11 1.85 -42.18 35.45
CA ALA A 11 1.34 -40.92 35.98
C ALA A 11 1.84 -40.63 37.41
N LEU A 12 2.06 -41.66 38.24
CA LEU A 12 2.59 -41.47 39.60
C LEU A 12 4.12 -41.32 39.63
N ALA A 13 4.85 -41.90 38.67
CA ALA A 13 6.30 -41.65 38.53
C ALA A 13 6.61 -40.27 37.91
N LEU A 14 5.70 -39.72 37.09
CA LEU A 14 5.81 -38.37 36.54
C LEU A 14 5.37 -37.28 37.54
N LEU A 15 4.53 -37.62 38.53
CA LEU A 15 4.13 -36.71 39.62
C LEU A 15 5.03 -36.79 40.88
N MET A 16 5.86 -37.83 41.03
CA MET A 16 6.81 -37.99 42.16
C MET A 16 8.24 -37.52 41.87
N LEU A 17 8.50 -36.90 40.71
CA LEU A 17 9.77 -36.21 40.42
C LEU A 17 9.63 -34.68 40.41
N CYS A 18 8.43 -34.13 40.57
CA CYS A 18 8.19 -32.67 40.59
C CYS A 18 8.02 -32.08 42.00
N SER A 19 8.13 -32.86 43.07
CA SER A 19 7.90 -32.39 44.45
C SER A 19 9.14 -32.42 45.33
N SER A 20 10.35 -32.26 44.77
CA SER A 20 11.59 -32.14 45.55
C SER A 20 12.70 -31.34 44.85
N ILE A 21 12.35 -30.25 44.16
CA ILE A 21 13.27 -29.10 43.98
C ILE A 21 12.47 -27.84 44.32
N ALA A 22 11.99 -27.82 45.56
CA ALA A 22 11.75 -26.57 46.26
C ALA A 22 12.88 -26.46 47.28
N LEU A 23 14.04 -25.98 46.82
CA LEU A 23 14.98 -25.13 47.57
C LEU A 23 16.21 -24.82 46.69
N ALA A 24 16.58 -23.53 46.68
CA ALA A 24 17.84 -22.93 46.21
C ALA A 24 17.93 -22.44 44.75
N GLY A 25 17.39 -21.23 44.54
CA GLY A 25 17.82 -20.28 43.51
C GLY A 25 16.68 -19.38 43.04
N GLU A 26 16.81 -18.06 43.18
CA GLU A 26 15.98 -17.03 42.50
C GLU A 26 16.24 -17.03 40.98
N GLY A 27 16.40 -18.22 40.37
CA GLY A 27 16.82 -18.38 39.00
C GLY A 27 15.64 -18.54 38.06
N ALA A 28 15.69 -17.87 36.92
CA ALA A 28 14.68 -18.03 35.89
C ALA A 28 14.98 -19.23 34.98
N VAL A 29 13.95 -19.95 34.56
CA VAL A 29 14.06 -20.99 33.53
C VAL A 29 13.51 -20.44 32.22
N ILE A 30 14.35 -20.42 31.19
CA ILE A 30 14.05 -19.90 29.87
C ILE A 30 14.10 -21.08 28.89
N THR A 31 12.95 -21.47 28.37
CA THR A 31 12.83 -22.57 27.40
C THR A 31 12.70 -22.00 26.00
N LEU A 32 13.79 -22.08 25.20
CA LEU A 32 13.81 -21.60 23.82
C LEU A 32 12.94 -22.47 22.91
N LEU A 33 12.14 -21.81 22.08
CA LEU A 33 11.28 -22.44 21.08
C LEU A 33 12.11 -22.88 19.86
N GLU A 34 11.63 -23.86 19.09
CA GLU A 34 12.28 -24.24 17.82
C GLU A 34 12.08 -23.18 16.72
N SER A 35 10.91 -22.53 16.73
CA SER A 35 10.59 -21.43 15.81
C SER A 35 9.67 -20.41 16.47
N ALA A 36 9.74 -19.18 15.96
CA ALA A 36 8.92 -18.07 16.45
C ALA A 36 8.52 -17.11 15.31
N VAL A 37 7.30 -16.58 15.39
CA VAL A 37 6.81 -15.54 14.48
C VAL A 37 6.67 -14.24 15.26
N VAL A 38 7.39 -13.20 14.83
CA VAL A 38 7.42 -11.88 15.47
C VAL A 38 6.71 -10.81 14.63
N PRO A 39 6.15 -9.75 15.23
CA PRO A 39 5.43 -8.71 14.48
C PRO A 39 6.35 -7.81 13.61
N GLY A 40 7.67 -7.85 13.84
CA GLY A 40 8.66 -6.95 13.24
C GLY A 40 9.39 -6.13 14.31
N GLY A 41 10.35 -5.28 13.92
CA GLY A 41 11.09 -4.43 14.85
C GLY A 41 12.12 -5.21 15.68
N ASP A 42 11.99 -5.18 17.01
CA ASP A 42 12.91 -5.86 17.93
C ASP A 42 12.34 -7.21 18.37
N ILE A 43 13.20 -8.23 18.35
CA ILE A 43 12.94 -9.56 18.89
C ILE A 43 13.18 -9.48 20.40
N THR A 44 12.13 -9.70 21.18
CA THR A 44 12.24 -9.83 22.64
C THR A 44 12.30 -11.29 23.05
N LEU A 45 12.89 -11.58 24.21
CA LEU A 45 13.06 -12.95 24.68
C LEU A 45 11.71 -13.67 24.89
N ARG A 46 10.68 -12.93 25.33
CA ARG A 46 9.30 -13.45 25.47
C ARG A 46 8.70 -13.96 24.15
N GLN A 47 9.15 -13.43 23.01
CA GLN A 47 8.64 -13.85 21.71
C GLN A 47 9.27 -15.17 21.22
N ILE A 48 10.43 -15.55 21.76
CA ILE A 48 11.21 -16.71 21.28
C ILE A 48 11.40 -17.80 22.34
N ALA A 49 10.83 -17.61 23.54
CA ALA A 49 11.03 -18.50 24.67
C ALA A 49 9.82 -18.51 25.61
N HIS A 50 9.56 -19.65 26.26
CA HIS A 50 8.74 -19.70 27.47
C HIS A 50 9.61 -19.34 28.68
N ILE A 51 9.10 -18.50 29.58
CA ILE A 51 9.89 -17.96 30.70
C ILE A 51 9.14 -18.23 31.99
N GLU A 52 9.76 -19.01 32.86
CA GLU A 52 9.34 -19.24 34.24
C GLU A 52 10.28 -18.45 35.15
N GLY A 53 9.80 -17.33 35.69
CA GLY A 53 10.61 -16.41 36.49
C GLY A 53 10.11 -14.95 36.40
N PRO A 54 10.95 -13.98 36.77
CA PRO A 54 10.60 -12.56 36.71
C PRO A 54 10.16 -12.10 35.32
N PRO A 55 9.08 -11.31 35.20
CA PRO A 55 8.51 -10.92 33.90
C PRO A 55 9.43 -10.03 33.06
N GLU A 56 10.32 -9.28 33.72
CA GLU A 56 11.31 -8.35 33.12
C GLU A 56 12.29 -9.07 32.20
N ILE A 57 12.58 -10.35 32.46
CA ILE A 57 13.47 -11.17 31.63
C ILE A 57 12.91 -11.30 30.22
N GLY A 58 11.58 -11.31 30.08
CA GLY A 58 10.92 -11.36 28.78
C GLY A 58 11.12 -10.12 27.91
N GLU A 59 11.48 -8.98 28.50
CA GLU A 59 11.69 -7.70 27.80
C GLU A 59 13.09 -7.58 27.20
N VAL A 60 14.00 -8.49 27.54
CA VAL A 60 15.36 -8.50 27.01
C VAL A 60 15.33 -8.60 25.48
N VAL A 61 15.82 -7.56 24.82
CA VAL A 61 15.95 -7.51 23.37
C VAL A 61 17.07 -8.42 22.92
N VAL A 62 16.76 -9.45 22.14
CA VAL A 62 17.75 -10.40 21.62
C VAL A 62 18.34 -9.90 20.31
N GLY A 63 17.59 -9.16 19.48
CA GLY A 63 18.11 -8.53 18.26
C GLY A 63 17.01 -7.93 17.39
N ARG A 64 17.33 -7.54 16.15
CA ARG A 64 16.34 -7.08 15.16
C ARG A 64 15.67 -8.25 14.45
N ALA A 65 14.36 -8.14 14.24
CA ALA A 65 13.56 -9.06 13.45
C ALA A 65 14.04 -9.04 11.98
N PRO A 66 13.98 -10.18 11.26
CA PRO A 66 14.24 -10.19 9.82
C PRO A 66 13.17 -9.39 9.06
N PHE A 67 13.43 -9.04 7.80
CA PHE A 67 12.39 -8.48 6.95
C PHE A 67 11.27 -9.51 6.71
N PRO A 68 10.00 -9.09 6.51
CA PRO A 68 8.92 -10.01 6.13
C PRO A 68 9.32 -10.87 4.92
N GLY A 69 9.04 -12.17 4.98
CA GLY A 69 9.48 -13.15 3.97
C GLY A 69 10.91 -13.67 4.13
N GLN A 70 11.71 -13.10 5.05
CA GLN A 70 13.02 -13.62 5.43
C GLN A 70 12.98 -14.30 6.80
N SER A 71 13.93 -15.19 7.03
CA SER A 71 14.14 -15.89 8.31
C SER A 71 15.50 -15.56 8.89
N ARG A 72 15.58 -15.53 10.22
CA ARG A 72 16.82 -15.37 10.98
C ARG A 72 16.95 -16.51 11.99
N ARG A 73 18.16 -17.04 12.18
CA ARG A 73 18.44 -17.98 13.26
C ARG A 73 19.03 -17.27 14.47
N VAL A 74 18.49 -17.56 15.65
CA VAL A 74 18.95 -17.03 16.94
C VAL A 74 19.48 -18.18 17.76
N HIS A 75 20.81 -18.26 17.91
CA HIS A 75 21.45 -19.34 18.65
C HIS A 75 21.35 -19.11 20.17
N ARG A 76 21.22 -20.20 20.93
CA ARG A 76 21.19 -20.21 22.40
C ARG A 76 22.38 -19.48 23.02
N GLY A 77 23.58 -19.68 22.47
CA GLY A 77 24.79 -18.97 22.90
C GLY A 77 24.68 -17.44 22.79
N TYR A 78 23.98 -16.94 21.77
CA TYR A 78 23.74 -15.50 21.60
C TYR A 78 22.70 -14.98 22.60
N VAL A 79 21.64 -15.75 22.89
CA VAL A 79 20.66 -15.42 23.94
C VAL A 79 21.36 -15.27 25.30
N LEU A 80 22.28 -16.18 25.64
CA LEU A 80 23.08 -16.10 26.88
C LEU A 80 23.97 -14.85 26.93
N VAL A 81 24.47 -14.37 25.79
CA VAL A 81 25.21 -13.09 25.73
C VAL A 81 24.27 -11.93 26.04
N ARG A 82 23.07 -11.91 25.45
CA ARG A 82 22.08 -10.84 25.65
C ARG A 82 21.55 -10.78 27.08
N LEU A 83 21.29 -11.92 27.71
CA LEU A 83 20.90 -12.02 29.12
C LEU A 83 21.98 -11.43 30.05
N ARG A 84 23.26 -11.80 29.84
CA ARG A 84 24.37 -11.25 30.64
C ARG A 84 24.52 -9.74 30.47
N GLN A 85 24.32 -9.22 29.25
CA GLN A 85 24.34 -7.78 28.98
C GLN A 85 23.17 -7.03 29.64
N ALA A 86 22.04 -7.71 29.85
CA ALA A 86 20.90 -7.20 30.60
C ALA A 86 21.04 -7.38 32.13
N GLY A 87 22.19 -7.87 32.62
CA GLY A 87 22.44 -8.07 34.05
C GLY A 87 21.88 -9.37 34.63
N ILE A 88 21.27 -10.23 33.81
CA ILE A 88 20.68 -11.50 34.24
C ILE A 88 21.75 -12.59 34.18
N ARG A 89 22.15 -13.08 35.35
CA ARG A 89 23.23 -14.09 35.50
C ARG A 89 22.70 -15.45 35.95
N ASP A 90 21.65 -15.45 36.74
CA ASP A 90 21.04 -16.64 37.31
C ASP A 90 19.82 -17.06 36.48
N ALA A 91 20.07 -17.53 35.26
CA ALA A 91 19.02 -18.06 34.40
C ALA A 91 19.47 -19.34 33.68
N ALA A 92 18.67 -20.39 33.80
CA ALA A 92 18.85 -21.63 33.07
C ALA A 92 18.19 -21.52 31.70
N VAL A 93 18.98 -21.52 30.63
CA VAL A 93 18.47 -21.54 29.25
C VAL A 93 18.47 -22.97 28.72
N VAL A 94 17.28 -23.52 28.48
CA VAL A 94 17.04 -24.88 27.99
C VAL A 94 16.21 -24.84 26.70
N GLY A 95 15.92 -25.99 26.10
CA GLY A 95 15.19 -26.08 24.84
C GLY A 95 16.11 -26.06 23.60
N ALA A 96 15.62 -25.47 22.51
CA ALA A 96 16.30 -25.50 21.21
C ALA A 96 17.70 -24.86 21.23
N GLU A 97 18.63 -25.41 20.45
CA GLU A 97 19.95 -24.79 20.23
C GLU A 97 19.85 -23.52 19.38
N GLU A 98 18.88 -23.49 18.47
CA GLU A 98 18.62 -22.39 17.55
C GLU A 98 17.12 -22.16 17.42
N VAL A 99 16.70 -20.89 17.49
CA VAL A 99 15.34 -20.48 17.18
C VAL A 99 15.29 -19.92 15.77
N GLU A 100 14.47 -20.52 14.90
CA GLU A 100 14.16 -19.91 13.60
C GLU A 100 13.10 -18.82 13.78
N VAL A 101 13.50 -17.56 13.65
CA VAL A 101 12.64 -16.39 13.78
C VAL A 101 12.21 -15.92 12.40
N ARG A 102 10.90 -15.81 12.19
CA ARG A 102 10.29 -15.23 10.99
C ARG A 102 9.47 -14.01 11.38
N THR A 103 9.40 -13.03 10.49
CA THR A 103 8.52 -11.88 10.70
C THR A 103 7.16 -12.18 10.08
N LYS A 104 6.09 -11.87 10.82
CA LYS A 104 4.72 -12.01 10.33
C LYS A 104 4.60 -11.24 9.01
N LEU A 105 4.23 -11.95 7.95
CA LEU A 105 3.74 -11.31 6.74
C LEU A 105 2.44 -10.60 7.11
N GLN A 106 2.51 -9.28 7.28
CA GLN A 106 1.31 -8.47 7.24
C GLN A 106 0.86 -8.52 5.78
N ALA A 107 -0.32 -9.10 5.53
CA ALA A 107 -1.01 -8.91 4.26
C ALA A 107 -1.08 -7.40 4.02
N ALA A 108 -0.79 -6.95 2.81
CA ALA A 108 -0.85 -5.54 2.43
C ALA A 108 -2.08 -4.88 3.08
N GLU A 109 -1.86 -3.97 4.03
CA GLU A 109 -2.96 -3.30 4.72
C GLU A 109 -3.69 -2.44 3.70
N GLY A 110 -4.94 -2.82 3.41
CA GLY A 110 -5.82 -2.09 2.52
C GLY A 110 -6.79 -3.01 1.82
N GLU A 111 -8.06 -2.59 1.73
CA GLU A 111 -8.99 -3.25 0.83
C GLU A 111 -8.46 -3.17 -0.59
N PRO A 112 -8.48 -4.26 -1.35
CA PRO A 112 -8.05 -4.23 -2.74
C PRO A 112 -8.89 -3.22 -3.51
N ILE A 113 -8.23 -2.40 -4.33
CA ILE A 113 -8.89 -1.34 -5.08
C ILE A 113 -8.97 -1.73 -6.55
N GLN A 114 -10.04 -1.27 -7.20
CA GLN A 114 -10.12 -1.34 -8.65
C GLN A 114 -9.14 -0.34 -9.26
N VAL A 115 -8.44 -0.79 -10.29
CA VAL A 115 -7.53 0.01 -11.10
C VAL A 115 -7.85 -0.20 -12.57
N LEU A 116 -7.59 0.83 -13.35
CA LEU A 116 -7.72 0.77 -14.79
C LEU A 116 -6.36 0.44 -15.41
N LEU A 117 -6.30 -0.60 -16.23
CA LEU A 117 -5.12 -1.00 -17.00
C LEU A 117 -5.33 -0.69 -18.48
N THR A 118 -4.23 -0.50 -19.20
CA THR A 118 -4.22 -0.48 -20.66
C THR A 118 -4.31 -1.90 -21.22
N ALA A 119 -5.32 -2.20 -22.02
CA ALA A 119 -5.47 -3.51 -22.68
C ALA A 119 -4.50 -3.68 -23.87
N VAL A 120 -4.08 -2.57 -24.46
CA VAL A 120 -3.17 -2.50 -25.62
C VAL A 120 -2.07 -1.49 -25.39
N ASP A 121 -1.06 -1.48 -26.26
CA ASP A 121 -0.07 -0.40 -26.30
C ASP A 121 -0.74 0.90 -26.81
N ILE A 122 -0.57 1.98 -26.06
CA ILE A 122 -1.16 3.29 -26.36
C ILE A 122 -0.01 4.28 -26.67
N PRO A 123 0.14 4.74 -27.92
CA PRO A 123 1.15 5.72 -28.31
C PRO A 123 0.97 7.08 -27.61
N TYR A 124 1.98 7.94 -27.71
CA TYR A 124 1.86 9.35 -27.32
C TYR A 124 0.77 10.07 -28.13
N ASN A 125 0.04 10.99 -27.50
CA ASN A 125 -0.98 11.83 -28.14
C ASN A 125 -2.21 11.06 -28.67
N GLN A 126 -2.42 9.83 -28.18
CA GLN A 126 -3.53 8.96 -28.56
C GLN A 126 -4.76 9.26 -27.69
N ILE A 127 -5.94 9.37 -28.31
CA ILE A 127 -7.21 9.49 -27.59
C ILE A 127 -7.58 8.12 -27.03
N ILE A 128 -7.91 8.09 -25.74
CA ILE A 128 -8.31 6.89 -25.03
C ILE A 128 -9.76 6.57 -25.36
N SER A 129 -10.00 5.37 -25.87
CA SER A 129 -11.31 4.78 -26.05
C SER A 129 -11.50 3.59 -25.10
N GLU A 130 -12.75 3.21 -24.86
CA GLU A 130 -13.12 2.21 -23.85
C GLU A 130 -12.55 0.82 -24.16
N ASP A 131 -12.41 0.47 -25.45
CA ASP A 131 -11.82 -0.78 -25.93
C ASP A 131 -10.31 -0.91 -25.68
N MET A 132 -9.63 0.20 -25.37
CA MET A 132 -8.21 0.20 -25.01
C MET A 132 -7.97 -0.07 -23.52
N LEU A 133 -9.04 -0.23 -22.74
CA LEU A 133 -9.00 -0.27 -21.28
C LEU A 133 -9.53 -1.61 -20.75
N GLN A 134 -9.00 -2.01 -19.61
CA GLN A 134 -9.51 -3.14 -18.84
C GLN A 134 -9.45 -2.79 -17.35
N VAL A 135 -10.40 -3.29 -16.57
CA VAL A 135 -10.41 -3.11 -15.11
C VAL A 135 -9.77 -4.32 -14.46
N ASP A 136 -8.91 -4.06 -13.48
CA ASP A 136 -8.31 -5.09 -12.64
C ASP A 136 -8.34 -4.67 -11.17
N VAL A 137 -8.00 -5.60 -10.27
CA VAL A 137 -8.02 -5.39 -8.83
C VAL A 137 -6.61 -5.59 -8.29
N LEU A 138 -6.06 -4.53 -7.69
CA LEU A 138 -4.73 -4.55 -7.08
C LEU A 138 -4.82 -4.33 -5.56
N PRO A 139 -3.91 -4.93 -4.77
CA PRO A 139 -3.71 -4.51 -3.39
C PRO A 139 -3.45 -3.01 -3.32
N ALA A 140 -4.08 -2.30 -2.38
CA ALA A 140 -3.95 -0.84 -2.28
C ALA A 140 -2.49 -0.36 -2.14
N ALA A 141 -1.63 -1.17 -1.50
CA ALA A 141 -0.22 -0.89 -1.34
C ALA A 141 0.60 -0.96 -2.64
N GLU A 142 0.10 -1.66 -3.66
CA GLU A 142 0.76 -1.83 -4.97
C GLU A 142 0.25 -0.85 -6.02
N ALA A 143 -0.92 -0.23 -5.79
CA ALA A 143 -1.50 0.72 -6.72
C ALA A 143 -0.70 2.04 -6.72
N PRO A 144 -0.26 2.53 -7.90
CA PRO A 144 0.46 3.78 -7.99
C PRO A 144 -0.44 4.97 -7.61
N PRO A 145 0.13 6.05 -7.04
CA PRO A 145 -0.62 7.27 -6.74
C PRO A 145 -1.35 7.81 -7.97
N GLY A 146 -2.62 8.17 -7.81
CA GLY A 146 -3.46 8.70 -8.89
C GLY A 146 -3.91 7.64 -9.91
N ALA A 147 -3.87 6.35 -9.57
CA ALA A 147 -4.49 5.29 -10.36
C ALA A 147 -5.99 5.59 -10.58
N LEU A 148 -6.40 5.53 -11.85
CA LEU A 148 -7.79 5.72 -12.24
C LEU A 148 -8.58 4.46 -11.92
N LYS A 149 -9.84 4.62 -11.50
CA LYS A 149 -10.68 3.52 -11.00
C LYS A 149 -11.75 3.10 -11.99
N SER A 150 -12.14 4.02 -12.87
CA SER A 150 -13.22 3.81 -13.84
C SER A 150 -12.82 4.27 -15.24
N PRO A 151 -13.35 3.64 -16.31
CA PRO A 151 -13.12 4.10 -17.68
C PRO A 151 -13.56 5.54 -17.94
N GLU A 152 -14.60 6.02 -17.24
CA GLU A 152 -15.15 7.37 -17.36
C GLU A 152 -14.12 8.48 -17.06
N GLU A 153 -13.14 8.19 -16.20
CA GLU A 153 -12.06 9.11 -15.87
C GLU A 153 -10.99 9.23 -16.96
N ALA A 154 -10.97 8.28 -17.90
CA ALA A 154 -9.92 8.14 -18.91
C ALA A 154 -10.42 8.36 -20.34
N VAL A 155 -11.62 7.89 -20.67
CA VAL A 155 -12.19 7.96 -22.03
C VAL A 155 -12.30 9.40 -22.51
N GLY A 156 -11.85 9.67 -23.73
CA GLY A 156 -11.84 11.00 -24.34
C GLY A 156 -10.69 11.90 -23.88
N LYS A 157 -9.92 11.51 -22.84
CA LYS A 157 -8.61 12.11 -22.59
C LYS A 157 -7.59 11.56 -23.60
N ARG A 158 -6.42 12.17 -23.59
CA ARG A 158 -5.30 11.85 -24.48
C ARG A 158 -4.06 11.50 -23.67
N SER A 159 -3.32 10.49 -24.13
CA SER A 159 -2.07 10.10 -23.52
C SER A 159 -1.00 11.19 -23.63
N THR A 160 -0.28 11.43 -22.52
CA THR A 160 0.85 12.38 -22.46
C THR A 160 2.20 11.70 -22.68
N ARG A 161 2.22 10.36 -22.80
CA ARG A 161 3.40 9.53 -23.08
C ARG A 161 2.97 8.20 -23.69
N TYR A 162 3.93 7.38 -24.10
CA TYR A 162 3.68 5.98 -24.46
C TYR A 162 3.28 5.16 -23.22
N LEU A 163 2.25 4.34 -23.34
CA LEU A 163 1.78 3.42 -22.30
C LEU A 163 1.80 2.00 -22.86
N ARG A 164 2.40 1.07 -22.10
CA ARG A 164 2.49 -0.34 -22.48
C ARG A 164 1.20 -1.07 -22.11
N ALA A 165 0.81 -2.10 -22.85
CA ALA A 165 -0.24 -3.01 -22.44
C ALA A 165 0.06 -3.58 -21.04
N GLY A 166 -0.98 -3.69 -20.21
CA GLY A 166 -0.94 -4.11 -18.81
C GLY A 166 -0.47 -3.03 -17.82
N SER A 167 -0.18 -1.80 -18.25
CA SER A 167 0.22 -0.72 -17.34
C SER A 167 -0.99 -0.10 -16.63
N VAL A 168 -0.84 0.21 -15.33
CA VAL A 168 -1.87 0.96 -14.58
C VAL A 168 -1.95 2.38 -15.10
N LEU A 169 -3.16 2.79 -15.48
CA LEU A 169 -3.47 4.12 -15.96
C LEU A 169 -3.61 5.07 -14.77
N THR A 170 -2.88 6.17 -14.81
CA THR A 170 -2.90 7.20 -13.77
C THR A 170 -3.34 8.53 -14.37
N ASP A 171 -3.89 9.44 -13.55
CA ASP A 171 -4.33 10.75 -14.03
C ASP A 171 -3.19 11.54 -14.69
N GLY A 172 -1.97 11.46 -14.13
CA GLY A 172 -0.77 12.07 -14.73
C GLY A 172 -0.29 11.42 -16.05
N ALA A 173 -0.93 10.33 -16.50
CA ALA A 173 -0.72 9.73 -17.81
C ALA A 173 -1.59 10.33 -18.91
N LEU A 174 -2.61 11.09 -18.52
CA LEU A 174 -3.65 11.58 -19.39
C LEU A 174 -3.76 13.09 -19.29
N ASP A 175 -4.21 13.72 -20.36
CA ASP A 175 -4.64 15.11 -20.34
C ASP A 175 -5.90 15.27 -21.18
N ALA A 176 -6.73 16.26 -20.85
CA ALA A 176 -7.91 16.54 -21.64
C ALA A 176 -7.52 17.04 -23.04
N VAL A 177 -8.24 16.57 -24.07
CA VAL A 177 -8.07 17.10 -25.42
C VAL A 177 -8.71 18.50 -25.47
N PRO A 178 -8.00 19.54 -25.93
CA PRO A 178 -8.62 20.83 -26.16
C PRO A 178 -9.66 20.71 -27.28
N LEU A 179 -10.89 21.14 -26.99
CA LEU A 179 -11.97 21.20 -27.98
C LEU A 179 -11.76 22.36 -28.95
N ILE A 180 -11.17 23.45 -28.46
CA ILE A 180 -10.82 24.64 -29.22
C ILE A 180 -9.30 24.77 -29.21
N GLN A 181 -8.70 24.99 -30.38
CA GLN A 181 -7.26 25.25 -30.53
C GLN A 181 -6.99 26.75 -30.67
N ARG A 182 -5.81 27.19 -30.22
CA ARG A 182 -5.35 28.56 -30.46
C ARG A 182 -5.36 28.88 -31.96
N GLY A 183 -5.98 30.01 -32.31
CA GLY A 183 -6.12 30.48 -33.68
C GLY A 183 -7.36 29.95 -34.40
N GLN A 184 -8.11 29.03 -33.80
CA GLN A 184 -9.36 28.51 -34.35
C GLN A 184 -10.43 29.60 -34.39
N GLN A 185 -11.22 29.62 -35.47
CA GLN A 185 -12.43 30.43 -35.56
C GLN A 185 -13.52 29.82 -34.68
N VAL A 186 -14.14 30.65 -33.85
CA VAL A 186 -15.19 30.24 -32.91
C VAL A 186 -16.33 31.25 -32.94
N GLU A 187 -17.52 30.82 -32.55
CA GLU A 187 -18.66 31.70 -32.33
C GLU A 187 -18.72 32.12 -30.85
N ILE A 188 -18.68 33.43 -30.63
CA ILE A 188 -18.84 34.05 -29.32
C ILE A 188 -20.34 34.22 -29.08
N LEU A 189 -20.89 33.52 -28.10
CA LEU A 189 -22.26 33.69 -27.63
C LEU A 189 -22.26 34.58 -26.40
N ALA A 190 -23.12 35.59 -26.36
CA ALA A 190 -23.37 36.42 -25.20
C ALA A 190 -24.87 36.46 -24.90
N MET A 191 -25.25 36.39 -23.62
CA MET A 191 -26.64 36.51 -23.19
C MET A 191 -26.80 37.71 -22.27
N VAL A 192 -27.75 38.59 -22.59
CA VAL A 192 -28.14 39.73 -21.75
C VAL A 192 -29.64 39.66 -21.53
N GLY A 193 -30.07 39.18 -20.35
CA GLY A 193 -31.47 38.85 -20.09
C GLY A 193 -31.94 37.74 -21.03
N ASP A 194 -33.04 37.97 -21.73
CA ASP A 194 -33.63 37.03 -22.70
C ASP A 194 -33.05 37.19 -24.12
N VAL A 195 -32.10 38.12 -24.33
CA VAL A 195 -31.50 38.41 -25.64
C VAL A 195 -30.17 37.67 -25.77
N SER A 196 -30.07 36.80 -26.78
CA SER A 196 -28.82 36.16 -27.19
C SER A 196 -28.21 36.89 -28.39
N VAL A 197 -26.92 37.23 -28.30
CA VAL A 197 -26.13 37.82 -29.39
C VAL A 197 -24.99 36.87 -29.74
N SER A 198 -24.71 36.68 -31.02
CA SER A 198 -23.53 35.95 -31.48
C SER A 198 -22.61 36.80 -32.36
N ALA A 199 -21.31 36.51 -32.30
CA ALA A 199 -20.30 37.18 -33.12
C ALA A 199 -19.14 36.24 -33.44
N PRO A 200 -18.51 36.35 -34.63
CA PRO A 200 -17.32 35.59 -34.94
C PRO A 200 -16.13 36.03 -34.09
N GLY A 201 -15.31 35.06 -33.69
CA GLY A 201 -14.09 35.29 -32.94
C GLY A 201 -12.95 34.32 -33.29
N ILE A 202 -11.77 34.63 -32.80
CA ILE A 202 -10.55 33.83 -32.96
C ILE A 202 -9.99 33.50 -31.57
N ALA A 203 -9.91 32.21 -31.24
CA ALA A 203 -9.36 31.75 -29.97
C ALA A 203 -7.87 32.14 -29.83
N ARG A 204 -7.45 32.59 -28.65
CA ARG A 204 -6.06 32.97 -28.36
C ARG A 204 -5.34 31.98 -27.46
N SER A 205 -6.04 31.00 -26.92
CA SER A 205 -5.47 29.83 -26.25
C SER A 205 -6.22 28.58 -26.69
N ASP A 206 -5.63 27.43 -26.41
CA ASP A 206 -6.37 26.18 -26.41
C ASP A 206 -7.44 26.21 -25.30
N GLY A 207 -8.51 25.45 -25.46
CA GLY A 207 -9.63 25.42 -24.53
C GLY A 207 -10.33 24.08 -24.46
N ARG A 208 -10.47 23.56 -23.24
CA ARG A 208 -11.27 22.37 -22.90
C ARG A 208 -12.71 22.77 -22.62
N ARG A 209 -13.66 21.85 -22.70
CA ARG A 209 -15.05 22.12 -22.30
C ARG A 209 -15.12 22.73 -20.90
N GLY A 210 -15.82 23.86 -20.75
CA GLY A 210 -15.96 24.58 -19.50
C GLY A 210 -14.78 25.50 -19.13
N GLU A 211 -13.70 25.49 -19.89
CA GLU A 211 -12.53 26.34 -19.65
C GLU A 211 -12.78 27.78 -20.13
N LEU A 212 -12.29 28.76 -19.38
CA LEU A 212 -12.36 30.17 -19.75
C LEU A 212 -11.16 30.52 -20.63
N ILE A 213 -11.39 30.85 -21.90
CA ILE A 213 -10.34 31.19 -22.86
C ILE A 213 -10.46 32.62 -23.39
N PRO A 214 -9.34 33.32 -23.64
CA PRO A 214 -9.34 34.59 -24.37
C PRO A 214 -9.67 34.37 -25.85
N VAL A 215 -10.63 35.13 -26.37
CA VAL A 215 -11.06 35.13 -27.77
C VAL A 215 -11.06 36.57 -28.29
N VAL A 216 -10.51 36.80 -29.47
CA VAL A 216 -10.60 38.10 -30.15
C VAL A 216 -11.89 38.11 -30.96
N ASN A 217 -12.78 39.06 -30.70
CA ASN A 217 -13.95 39.30 -31.54
C ASN A 217 -13.48 39.89 -32.88
N SER A 218 -13.78 39.21 -33.99
CA SER A 218 -13.27 39.57 -35.31
C SER A 218 -13.88 40.86 -35.88
N LEU A 219 -15.02 41.31 -35.36
CA LEU A 219 -15.68 42.54 -35.79
C LEU A 219 -15.13 43.77 -35.07
N SER A 220 -14.80 43.64 -33.79
CA SER A 220 -14.37 44.77 -32.94
C SER A 220 -12.89 44.77 -32.59
N ASN A 221 -12.17 43.70 -32.90
CA ASN A 221 -10.77 43.44 -32.48
C ASN A 221 -10.53 43.49 -30.97
N ARG A 222 -11.59 43.43 -30.14
CA ARG A 222 -11.46 43.36 -28.68
C ARG A 222 -11.29 41.93 -28.20
N ILE A 223 -10.51 41.74 -27.14
CA ILE A 223 -10.39 40.45 -26.44
C ILE A 223 -11.55 40.32 -25.45
N VAL A 224 -12.26 39.21 -25.51
CA VAL A 224 -13.28 38.78 -24.55
C VAL A 224 -12.88 37.43 -23.95
N HIS A 225 -13.34 37.14 -22.74
CA HIS A 225 -13.09 35.85 -22.10
C HIS A 225 -14.38 35.03 -22.13
N GLY A 226 -14.36 33.88 -22.80
CA GLY A 226 -15.52 33.03 -22.99
C GLY A 226 -15.28 31.62 -22.47
N ILE A 227 -16.31 31.01 -21.90
CA ILE A 227 -16.32 29.62 -21.43
C ILE A 227 -16.57 28.71 -22.63
N VAL A 228 -15.68 27.76 -22.92
CA VAL A 228 -15.84 26.81 -24.02
C VAL A 228 -17.07 25.93 -23.79
N LEU A 229 -17.98 25.90 -24.77
CA LEU A 229 -19.16 25.02 -24.74
C LEU A 229 -18.89 23.71 -25.49
N ASP A 230 -18.35 23.83 -26.70
CA ASP A 230 -18.02 22.73 -27.60
C ASP A 230 -16.82 23.10 -28.49
N GLY A 231 -16.59 22.35 -29.57
CA GLY A 231 -15.46 22.55 -30.47
C GLY A 231 -15.51 23.84 -31.29
N GLU A 232 -16.62 24.60 -31.28
CA GLU A 232 -16.79 25.77 -32.14
C GLU A 232 -17.33 27.00 -31.39
N ARG A 233 -17.84 26.83 -30.16
CA ARG A 233 -18.58 27.88 -29.44
C ARG A 233 -18.00 28.21 -28.06
N VAL A 234 -18.01 29.50 -27.74
CA VAL A 234 -17.69 30.02 -26.40
C VAL A 234 -18.81 30.91 -25.87
N LEU A 235 -19.08 30.85 -24.57
CA LEU A 235 -20.07 31.68 -23.87
C LEU A 235 -19.38 32.78 -23.06
N VAL A 236 -19.67 34.04 -23.38
CA VAL A 236 -19.29 35.22 -22.61
C VAL A 236 -20.48 35.61 -21.74
N LYS A 237 -20.22 35.76 -20.43
CA LYS A 237 -21.19 36.27 -19.46
C LYS A 237 -21.02 37.77 -19.27
#